data_AF-A0A5R2MW51-F1
#
_entry.id   AF-A0A5R2MW51-F1
#
_cell.length_a   1.000
_cell.length_b   1.000
_cell.length_c   1.000
_cell.angle_alpha   90.00
_cell.angle_beta   90.00
_cell.angle_gamma   90.00
#
_symmetry.space_group_name_H-M   'P 1'
#
loop_
_entity.id
_entity.type
_entity.pdbx_description
1 polymer ?
#
loop_
_entity_poly.entity_id
_entity_poly.type
_entity_poly.pdbx_seq_one_letter_code
_entity_poly.pdbx_strand_id
1 'polypeptide(L)'
;FIARNDLVEGNPDLVKNVVRAIKDAQDFRAANQDKAIEITSKLLGIPAEQLKTEAGYGRFMTSAELTKLTKDGSVNGWFATMNDLFKTFGKLETSLDPKDYYLGDQYISA
;
A
#
# COMPACT_ATOMS: atom_id res chain seq x y z
N PHE A 1 -1.11 3.91 -1.10
CA PHE A 1 -1.74 5.23 -1.31
C PHE A 1 -0.66 6.29 -1.20
N ILE A 2 -0.72 7.33 -2.03
CA ILE A 2 0.24 8.44 -2.02
C ILE A 2 -0.58 9.72 -1.84
N ALA A 3 -0.17 10.57 -0.90
CA ALA A 3 -0.73 11.89 -0.68
C ALA A 3 0.24 12.95 -1.19
N ARG A 4 -0.30 14.08 -1.67
CA ARG A 4 0.51 15.25 -2.02
C ARG A 4 1.06 15.89 -0.75
N ASN A 5 2.28 16.44 -0.80
CA ASN A 5 2.96 17.02 0.35
C ASN A 5 2.13 18.17 0.99
N ASP A 6 1.52 19.02 0.16
CA ASP A 6 0.64 20.11 0.62
C ASP A 6 -0.55 19.62 1.46
N LEU A 7 -1.08 18.43 1.15
CA LEU A 7 -2.16 17.81 1.90
C LEU A 7 -1.66 17.18 3.21
N VAL A 8 -0.48 16.57 3.19
CA VAL A 8 0.14 15.97 4.38
C VAL A 8 0.46 17.05 5.42
N GLU A 9 0.98 18.19 4.98
CA GLU A 9 1.32 19.33 5.83
C GLU A 9 0.08 20.15 6.23
N GLY A 10 -0.80 20.44 5.26
CA GLY A 10 -1.95 21.32 5.46
C GLY A 10 -3.16 20.65 6.11
N ASN A 11 -3.29 19.32 6.00
CA ASN A 11 -4.40 18.56 6.59
C ASN A 11 -3.99 17.13 6.98
N PRO A 12 -3.08 16.98 7.97
CA PRO A 12 -2.59 15.66 8.39
C PRO A 12 -3.69 14.73 8.92
N ASP A 13 -4.75 15.29 9.52
CA ASP A 13 -5.88 14.52 10.04
C ASP A 13 -6.73 13.88 8.94
N LEU A 14 -6.94 14.58 7.82
CA LEU A 14 -7.59 14.01 6.65
C LEU A 14 -6.78 12.83 6.11
N VAL A 15 -5.47 12.99 5.96
CA VAL A 15 -4.58 11.91 5.51
C VAL A 15 -4.65 10.73 6.47
N LYS A 16 -4.61 10.98 7.79
CA LYS A 16 -4.75 9.95 8.82
C LYS A 16 -6.07 9.18 8.72
N ASN A 17 -7.18 9.88 8.52
CA ASN A 17 -8.50 9.26 8.38
C ASN A 17 -8.61 8.41 7.10
N VAL A 18 -8.02 8.86 5.99
CA VAL A 18 -7.94 8.06 4.77
C VAL A 18 -7.12 6.79 4.99
N VAL A 19 -5.99 6.89 5.69
CA VAL A 19 -5.18 5.71 6.03
C VAL A 19 -5.95 4.71 6.89
N ARG A 20 -6.74 5.17 7.88
CA ARG A 20 -7.61 4.28 8.67
C ARG A 20 -8.62 3.54 7.81
N ALA A 21 -9.32 4.23 6.93
CA ALA A 21 -10.27 3.61 6.01
C ALA A 21 -9.60 2.57 5.10
N ILE A 22 -8.37 2.84 4.65
CA ILE A 22 -7.58 1.88 3.86
C ILE A 22 -7.20 0.65 4.71
N LYS A 23 -6.82 0.83 5.98
CA LYS A 23 -6.50 -0.28 6.89
C LYS A 23 -7.73 -1.16 7.13
N ASP A 24 -8.89 -0.55 7.38
CA ASP A 24 -10.16 -1.27 7.53
C ASP A 24 -10.51 -2.07 6.26
N ALA A 25 -10.36 -1.46 5.08
CA ALA A 25 -10.60 -2.14 3.81
C ALA A 25 -9.59 -3.27 3.54
N GLN A 26 -8.33 -3.07 3.92
CA GLN A 26 -7.27 -4.07 3.78
C GLN A 26 -7.55 -5.30 4.64
N ASP A 27 -7.93 -5.09 5.91
CA ASP A 27 -8.29 -6.17 6.83
C ASP A 27 -9.58 -6.86 6.42
N PHE A 28 -10.59 -6.10 5.98
CA PHE A 28 -11.81 -6.66 5.42
C PHE A 28 -11.50 -7.57 4.23
N ARG A 29 -10.68 -7.12 3.27
CA ARG A 29 -10.29 -7.92 2.10
C ARG A 29 -9.54 -9.19 2.51
N ALA A 30 -8.60 -9.09 3.45
CA ALA A 30 -7.84 -10.24 3.93
C ALA A 30 -8.73 -11.31 4.58
N ALA A 31 -9.78 -10.89 5.31
CA ALA A 31 -10.73 -11.79 5.95
C ALA A 31 -11.90 -12.25 5.05
N ASN A 32 -12.21 -11.51 3.97
CA ASN A 32 -13.42 -11.70 3.16
C ASN A 32 -13.12 -11.68 1.65
N GLN A 33 -12.16 -12.50 1.21
CA GLN A 33 -11.62 -12.42 -0.16
C GLN A 33 -12.68 -12.60 -1.26
N ASP A 34 -13.59 -13.58 -1.13
CA ASP A 34 -14.68 -13.79 -2.09
C ASP A 34 -15.62 -12.57 -2.17
N LYS A 35 -15.92 -11.93 -1.03
CA LYS A 35 -16.77 -10.73 -1.02
C LYS A 35 -16.06 -9.53 -1.63
N ALA A 36 -14.76 -9.38 -1.39
CA ALA A 36 -13.95 -8.35 -2.00
C ALA A 36 -13.86 -8.54 -3.54
N ILE A 37 -13.77 -9.78 -4.01
CA ILE A 37 -13.83 -10.12 -5.44
C ILE A 37 -15.19 -9.73 -6.03
N GLU A 38 -16.31 -10.04 -5.36
CA GLU A 38 -17.65 -9.66 -5.83
C GLU A 38 -17.80 -8.13 -5.96
N ILE A 39 -17.35 -7.37 -4.95
CA ILE A 39 -17.39 -5.90 -4.96
C ILE A 39 -16.55 -5.35 -6.12
N THR A 40 -15.34 -5.87 -6.29
CA THR A 40 -14.41 -5.43 -7.34
C THR A 40 -14.93 -5.79 -8.74
N SER A 41 -15.53 -6.97 -8.89
CA SER A 41 -16.17 -7.44 -10.13
C SER A 41 -17.25 -6.47 -10.58
N LYS A 42 -18.14 -6.06 -9.67
CA LYS A 42 -19.19 -5.06 -9.96
C LYS A 42 -18.63 -3.70 -10.32
N LEU A 43 -17.59 -3.25 -9.61
CA LEU A 43 -16.96 -1.94 -9.85
C LEU A 43 -16.29 -1.88 -11.23
N LEU A 44 -15.59 -2.94 -11.62
CA LEU A 44 -14.80 -2.98 -12.86
C LEU A 44 -15.58 -3.49 -14.08
N GLY A 45 -16.73 -4.13 -13.87
CA GLY A 45 -17.47 -4.82 -14.93
C GLY A 45 -16.76 -6.08 -15.45
N ILE A 46 -15.87 -6.68 -14.64
CA ILE A 46 -15.08 -7.88 -14.98
C ILE A 46 -15.69 -9.11 -14.29
N PRO A 47 -15.75 -10.30 -14.94
CA PRO A 47 -16.26 -11.51 -14.30
C PRO A 47 -15.51 -11.88 -13.01
N ALA A 48 -16.25 -12.21 -11.94
CA ALA A 48 -15.69 -12.57 -10.65
C ALA A 48 -14.71 -13.76 -10.70
N GLU A 49 -14.97 -14.75 -11.57
CA GLU A 49 -14.08 -15.90 -11.75
C GLU A 49 -12.68 -15.51 -12.25
N GLN A 50 -12.59 -14.52 -13.14
CA GLN A 50 -11.28 -14.01 -13.60
C GLN A 50 -10.55 -13.33 -12.45
N LEU A 51 -11.24 -12.50 -11.67
CA LEU A 51 -10.66 -11.84 -10.50
C LEU A 51 -10.26 -12.83 -9.40
N LYS A 52 -10.95 -13.97 -9.28
CA LYS A 52 -10.61 -15.03 -8.33
C LYS A 52 -9.29 -15.70 -8.68
N THR A 53 -9.04 -15.98 -9.97
CA THR A 53 -7.74 -16.47 -10.44
C THR A 53 -6.63 -15.48 -10.10
N GLU A 54 -6.79 -14.20 -10.45
CA GLU A 54 -5.80 -13.15 -10.17
C GLU A 54 -5.53 -12.98 -8.67
N ALA A 55 -6.59 -13.00 -7.87
CA ALA A 55 -6.48 -12.90 -6.41
C ALA A 55 -5.69 -14.08 -5.80
N GLY A 56 -5.62 -15.23 -6.47
CA GLY A 56 -4.82 -16.37 -6.05
C GLY A 56 -3.30 -16.15 -6.15
N TYR A 57 -2.85 -15.21 -6.97
CA TYR A 57 -1.41 -14.90 -7.14
C TYR A 57 -0.92 -13.82 -6.16
N GLY A 58 -1.84 -13.07 -5.57
CA GLY A 58 -1.51 -11.96 -4.67
C GLY A 58 -1.34 -12.40 -3.21
N ARG A 59 -0.39 -11.77 -2.50
CA ARG A 59 -0.37 -11.76 -1.04
C ARG A 59 -1.09 -10.53 -0.52
N PHE A 60 -2.30 -10.71 0.00
CA PHE A 60 -3.08 -9.62 0.60
C PHE A 60 -2.79 -9.52 2.11
N MET A 61 -1.78 -8.73 2.46
CA MET A 61 -1.40 -8.50 3.87
C MET A 61 -2.50 -7.78 4.66
N THR A 62 -2.64 -8.13 5.94
CA THR A 62 -3.42 -7.37 6.93
C THR A 62 -2.71 -6.06 7.30
N SER A 63 -3.47 -5.11 7.85
CA SER A 63 -2.93 -3.83 8.33
C SER A 63 -1.90 -4.04 9.44
N ALA A 64 -2.10 -5.07 10.28
CA ALA A 64 -1.20 -5.48 11.35
C ALA A 64 0.14 -6.03 10.81
N GLU A 65 0.10 -6.91 9.80
CA GLU A 65 1.31 -7.40 9.12
C GLU A 65 2.09 -6.24 8.50
N LEU A 66 1.41 -5.36 7.75
CA LEU A 66 2.08 -4.23 7.11
C LEU A 66 2.65 -3.25 8.16
N THR A 67 1.96 -3.04 9.28
CA THR A 67 2.46 -2.23 10.40
C THR A 67 3.74 -2.83 10.99
N LYS A 68 3.79 -4.15 11.17
CA LYS A 68 5.00 -4.85 11.67
C LYS A 68 6.17 -4.65 10.71
N LEU A 69 5.95 -4.88 9.42
CA LEU A 69 6.97 -4.74 8.36
C LEU A 69 7.41 -3.29 8.13
N THR A 70 6.54 -2.33 8.46
CA THR A 70 6.91 -0.92 8.49
C THR A 70 7.86 -0.64 9.66
N LYS A 71 7.52 -1.12 10.86
CA LYS A 71 8.29 -0.91 12.09
C LYS A 71 9.68 -1.56 12.05
N ASP A 72 9.78 -2.75 11.48
CA ASP A 72 11.06 -3.47 11.39
C ASP A 72 11.94 -3.03 10.21
N GLY A 73 11.50 -2.06 9.42
CA GLY A 73 12.24 -1.50 8.30
C GLY A 73 12.15 -2.31 7.00
N SER A 74 11.41 -3.43 6.96
CA SER A 74 11.25 -4.23 5.74
C SER A 74 10.67 -3.41 4.58
N VAL A 75 9.67 -2.56 4.84
CA VAL A 75 9.06 -1.73 3.78
C VAL A 75 10.05 -0.71 3.21
N ASN A 76 10.89 -0.09 4.06
CA ASN A 76 11.97 0.77 3.59
C ASN A 76 12.98 -0.01 2.74
N GLY A 77 13.32 -1.23 3.15
CA GLY A 77 14.20 -2.12 2.39
C GLY A 77 13.66 -2.45 0.99
N TRP A 78 12.35 -2.70 0.86
CA TRP A 78 11.72 -2.94 -0.45
C TRP A 78 11.84 -1.72 -1.36
N PHE A 79 11.55 -0.53 -0.83
CA PHE A 79 11.66 0.71 -1.58
C PHE A 79 13.11 1.04 -1.98
N ALA A 80 14.06 0.86 -1.07
CA ALA A 80 15.48 1.03 -1.37
C ALA A 80 15.94 0.08 -2.49
N THR A 81 15.57 -1.20 -2.39
CA THR A 81 15.89 -2.21 -3.42
C THR A 81 15.31 -1.83 -4.77
N MET A 82 14.06 -1.34 -4.80
CA MET A 82 13.43 -0.88 -6.04
C MET A 82 14.18 0.32 -6.63
N ASN A 83 14.54 1.31 -5.80
CA ASN A 83 15.30 2.48 -6.25
C ASN A 83 16.66 2.07 -6.85
N ASP A 84 17.36 1.12 -6.22
CA ASP A 84 18.64 0.62 -6.71
C ASP A 84 18.50 -0.13 -8.04
N LEU A 85 17.44 -0.93 -8.23
CA LEU A 85 17.15 -1.57 -9.51
C LEU A 85 16.98 -0.54 -10.63
N PHE A 86 16.23 0.53 -10.39
CA PHE A 86 16.05 1.60 -11.39
C PHE A 86 17.36 2.33 -11.71
N LYS A 87 18.27 2.48 -10.75
CA LYS A 87 19.63 2.99 -11.01
C LYS A 87 20.45 2.02 -11.85
N THR A 88 20.41 0.72 -11.55
CA THR A 88 21.09 -0.31 -12.37
C THR A 88 20.59 -0.30 -13.81
N PHE A 89 19.30 0.01 -14.03
CA PHE A 89 18.71 0.14 -15.37
C PHE A 89 18.99 1.50 -16.05
N GLY A 90 19.72 2.41 -15.40
CA GLY A 90 20.01 3.75 -15.91
C GLY A 90 18.77 4.64 -16.02
N LYS A 91 17.69 4.34 -15.27
CA LYS A 91 16.46 5.15 -15.23
C LYS A 91 16.49 6.24 -14.18
N LEU A 92 17.38 6.10 -13.20
CA LEU A 92 17.63 7.09 -12.17
C LEU A 92 19.14 7.34 -12.08
N GLU A 93 19.53 8.61 -12.04
CA GLU A 93 20.91 9.01 -11.76
C GLU A 93 21.22 8.89 -10.26
N THR A 94 20.24 9.24 -9.42
CA THR A 94 20.31 9.17 -7.95
C THR A 94 19.02 8.57 -7.39
N SER A 95 19.11 8.01 -6.18
CA SER A 95 17.95 7.49 -5.44
C SER A 95 17.71 8.33 -4.20
N LEU A 96 16.44 8.61 -3.91
CA LEU A 96 16.04 9.17 -2.62
C LEU A 96 16.02 8.07 -1.55
N ASP A 97 16.29 8.46 -0.31
CA ASP A 97 16.09 7.58 0.84
C ASP A 97 14.58 7.34 1.01
N PRO A 98 14.10 6.09 1.14
CA PRO A 98 12.69 5.80 1.39
C PRO A 98 12.06 6.61 2.50
N LYS A 99 12.81 6.98 3.55
CA LYS A 99 12.30 7.80 4.65
C LYS A 99 11.82 9.20 4.20
N ASP A 100 12.32 9.69 3.07
CA ASP A 100 12.01 11.04 2.57
C ASP A 100 10.66 11.08 1.85
N TYR A 101 10.08 9.93 1.49
CA TYR A 101 8.80 9.86 0.77
C TYR A 101 7.82 8.81 1.29
N TYR A 102 8.27 7.88 2.13
CA TYR A 102 7.41 6.89 2.77
C TYR A 102 7.04 7.33 4.18
N LEU A 103 5.78 7.74 4.34
CA LEU A 103 5.21 8.22 5.61
C LEU A 103 4.84 7.06 6.56
N GLY A 104 5.82 6.19 6.85
CA GLY A 104 5.63 4.98 7.66
C GLY A 104 5.12 5.26 9.08
N ASP A 105 5.62 6.30 9.73
CA ASP A 105 5.18 6.69 11.08
C ASP A 105 3.72 7.16 11.09
N GLN A 106 3.31 7.89 10.05
CA GLN A 106 1.91 8.30 9.88
C GLN A 106 1.02 7.07 9.63
N TYR A 107 1.50 6.08 8.87
CA TYR A 107 0.77 4.82 8.68
C TYR A 107 0.63 4.00 9.96
N ILE A 108 1.69 3.93 10.77
CA ILE A 108 1.70 3.22 12.07
C ILE A 108 0.75 3.89 13.06
N SER A 109 0.72 5.22 13.10
CA SER A 109 -0.06 6.01 14.08
C SER A 109 -1.53 6.24 13.70
N ALA A 110 -1.90 5.98 12.44
CA ALA A 110 -3.28 6.02 11.95
C ALA A 110 -4.14 4.91 12.52
#